data_AF-A0A2P7NTX6-F1
#
_entry.id   AF-A0A2P7NTX6-F1
#
_cell.length_a   1.000
_cell.length_b   1.000
_cell.length_c   1.000
_cell.angle_alpha   90.00
_cell.angle_beta   90.00
_cell.angle_gamma   90.00
#
_symmetry.space_group_name_H-M   'P 1'
#
loop_
_entity.id
_entity.type
_entity.pdbx_description
1 polymer ?
#
loop_
_entity_poly.entity_id
_entity_poly.type
_entity_poly.pdbx_seq_one_letter_code
_entity_poly.pdbx_strand_id
1 'polypeptide(L)'
;MSMRFNKWASNWIEENIPPGANTDIETYEARAKRLMNEMYAEATAVNFSDFEIKEEWSRIAPLVLAAVSDTTEFDVDAYALKTLLANEHEDGD
;
A
#
# COMPACT_ATOMS: atom_id res chain seq x y z
N MET A 1 6.85 -7.38 17.35
CA MET A 1 6.15 -7.74 16.11
C MET A 1 4.71 -7.27 16.20
N SER A 2 4.43 -6.02 15.80
CA SER A 2 3.08 -5.44 15.88
C SER A 2 2.20 -5.98 14.75
N MET A 3 1.34 -6.95 15.06
CA MET A 3 0.35 -7.48 14.08
C MET A 3 -0.56 -6.38 13.54
N ARG A 4 -0.79 -5.31 14.32
CA ARG A 4 -1.61 -4.16 13.92
C ARG A 4 -0.94 -3.33 12.84
N PHE A 5 0.36 -3.00 12.98
CA PHE A 5 1.08 -2.23 11.96
C PHE A 5 1.21 -3.02 10.65
N ASN A 6 1.58 -4.30 10.72
CA ASN A 6 1.70 -5.13 9.52
C ASN A 6 0.38 -5.24 8.75
N LYS A 7 -0.76 -5.44 9.44
CA LYS A 7 -2.07 -5.45 8.79
C LYS A 7 -2.39 -4.11 8.14
N TRP A 8 -2.12 -3.00 8.84
CA TRP A 8 -2.34 -1.66 8.32
C TRP A 8 -1.46 -1.37 7.08
N ALA A 9 -0.17 -1.71 7.14
CA ALA A 9 0.77 -1.49 6.05
C ALA A 9 0.43 -2.34 4.80
N SER A 10 -0.05 -3.58 4.99
CA SER A 10 -0.55 -4.40 3.87
C SER A 10 -1.74 -3.75 3.17
N ASN A 11 -2.75 -3.29 3.92
CA ASN A 11 -3.89 -2.58 3.34
C ASN A 11 -3.45 -1.31 2.61
N TRP A 12 -2.55 -0.52 3.23
CA TRP A 12 -2.02 0.70 2.61
C TRP A 12 -1.34 0.41 1.27
N ILE A 13 -0.57 -0.67 1.16
CA ILE A 13 0.08 -1.08 -0.10
C ILE A 13 -0.97 -1.39 -1.18
N GLU A 14 -2.01 -2.16 -0.85
CA GLU A 14 -3.07 -2.51 -1.81
C GLU A 14 -3.87 -1.29 -2.30
N GLU A 15 -4.09 -0.30 -1.43
CA GLU A 15 -4.84 0.92 -1.73
C GLU A 15 -4.01 1.94 -2.52
N ASN A 16 -2.70 2.06 -2.24
CA ASN A 16 -1.85 3.14 -2.77
C ASN A 16 -0.92 2.69 -3.90
N ILE A 17 -0.76 1.38 -4.12
CA ILE A 17 0.12 0.81 -5.14
C ILE A 17 -0.70 -0.14 -6.03
N PRO A 18 -1.56 0.39 -6.91
CA PRO A 18 -2.29 -0.45 -7.85
C PRO A 18 -1.30 -1.18 -8.78
N PRO A 19 -1.54 -2.47 -9.08
CA PRO A 19 -0.75 -3.23 -10.05
C PRO A 19 -0.64 -2.47 -11.38
N GLY A 20 0.44 -2.68 -12.14
CA GLY A 20 0.61 -2.13 -13.49
C GLY A 20 0.68 -0.60 -13.57
N ALA A 21 0.44 0.13 -12.48
CA ALA A 21 0.41 1.57 -12.45
C ALA A 21 1.81 2.12 -12.23
N ASN A 22 2.76 1.90 -13.15
CA ASN A 22 3.97 2.72 -13.21
C ASN A 22 3.90 3.63 -14.44
N THR A 23 3.02 4.63 -14.36
CA THR A 23 2.86 5.67 -15.38
C THR A 23 3.99 6.70 -15.36
N ASP A 24 4.83 6.64 -14.34
CA ASP A 24 5.89 7.60 -14.08
C ASP A 24 7.19 7.22 -14.81
N ILE A 25 7.98 8.24 -15.15
CA ILE A 25 9.34 8.12 -15.72
C ILE A 25 10.35 7.72 -14.62
N GLU A 26 9.91 7.62 -13.35
CA GLU A 26 10.75 7.28 -12.21
C GLU A 26 11.06 5.78 -12.14
N THR A 27 12.24 5.43 -11.59
CA THR A 27 12.60 4.03 -11.36
C THR A 27 11.76 3.45 -10.24
N TYR A 28 11.53 2.13 -10.26
CA TYR A 28 10.81 1.42 -9.19
C TYR A 28 11.42 1.68 -7.81
N GLU A 29 12.74 1.79 -7.71
CA GLU A 29 13.43 2.12 -6.45
C GLU A 29 13.12 3.53 -5.95
N ALA A 30 13.10 4.53 -6.85
CA ALA A 30 12.78 5.91 -6.50
C ALA A 30 11.33 6.02 -6.02
N ARG A 31 10.41 5.37 -6.73
CA ARG A 31 9.00 5.30 -6.36
C ARG A 31 8.78 4.60 -5.03
N ALA A 32 9.40 3.43 -4.84
CA ALA A 32 9.31 2.70 -3.58
C ALA A 32 9.82 3.55 -2.40
N LYS A 33 10.92 4.29 -2.58
CA LYS A 33 11.43 5.20 -1.54
C LYS A 33 10.46 6.32 -1.22
N ARG A 34 9.82 6.92 -2.23
CA ARG A 34 8.81 7.97 -2.02
C ARG A 34 7.60 7.42 -1.26
N LEU A 35 7.05 6.29 -1.69
CA LEU A 35 5.90 5.62 -1.05
C LEU A 35 6.21 5.18 0.38
N MET A 36 7.43 4.71 0.66
CA MET A 36 7.85 4.42 2.03
C MET A 36 7.82 5.68 2.90
N ASN A 37 8.24 6.85 2.41
CA ASN A 37 8.16 8.09 3.20
C ASN A 37 6.70 8.53 3.43
N GLU A 38 5.82 8.36 2.44
CA GLU A 38 4.39 8.64 2.55
C GLU A 38 3.73 7.72 3.60
N MET A 39 3.96 6.41 3.52
CA MET A 39 3.49 5.44 4.50
C MET A 39 3.96 5.77 5.92
N TYR A 40 5.21 6.25 6.10
CA TYR A 40 5.71 6.67 7.41
C TYR A 40 4.90 7.83 8.00
N ALA A 41 4.63 8.85 7.17
CA ALA A 41 3.89 10.03 7.58
C ALA A 41 2.44 9.68 7.96
N GLU A 42 1.79 8.84 7.15
CA GLU A 42 0.43 8.37 7.42
C GLU A 42 0.35 7.45 8.64
N ALA A 43 1.31 6.53 8.81
CA ALA A 43 1.39 5.67 9.99
C ALA A 43 1.47 6.50 11.27
N THR A 44 2.27 7.57 11.25
CA THR A 44 2.38 8.52 12.37
C THR A 44 1.07 9.27 12.59
N ALA A 45 0.39 9.71 11.53
CA ALA A 45 -0.90 10.39 11.62
C ALA A 45 -2.02 9.51 12.24
N VAL A 46 -1.95 8.19 12.05
CA VAL A 46 -2.88 7.22 12.66
C VAL A 46 -2.38 6.63 13.99
N ASN A 47 -1.41 7.29 14.62
CA ASN A 47 -0.87 6.98 15.96
C ASN A 47 -0.10 5.65 16.07
N PHE A 48 0.57 5.18 15.01
CA PHE A 48 1.62 4.19 15.19
C PHE A 48 2.86 4.84 15.78
N SER A 49 3.51 4.15 16.71
CA SER A 49 4.76 4.63 17.27
C SER A 49 5.92 4.42 16.30
N ASP A 50 6.91 5.32 16.36
CA ASP A 50 8.21 5.16 15.70
C ASP A 50 8.81 3.77 15.91
N PHE A 51 8.64 3.20 17.10
CA PHE A 51 9.15 1.87 17.44
C PHE A 51 8.46 0.77 16.62
N GLU A 52 7.12 0.77 16.56
CA GLU A 52 6.37 -0.20 15.77
C GLU A 52 6.70 -0.11 14.28
N ILE A 53 6.79 1.12 13.76
CA ILE A 53 7.12 1.37 12.36
C ILE A 53 8.54 0.85 12.05
N LYS A 54 9.53 1.21 12.88
CA LYS A 54 10.93 0.82 12.68
C LYS A 54 11.16 -0.68 12.86
N GLU A 55 10.46 -1.33 13.78
CA GLU A 55 10.55 -2.78 14.02
C GLU A 55 10.22 -3.57 12.74
N GLU A 56 9.18 -3.13 12.01
CA GLU A 56 8.70 -3.84 10.83
C GLU A 56 9.22 -3.24 9.50
N TRP A 57 9.90 -2.09 9.53
CA TRP A 57 10.35 -1.36 8.34
C TRP A 57 11.15 -2.21 7.34
N SER A 58 12.05 -3.04 7.87
CA SER A 58 12.89 -3.94 7.07
C SER A 58 12.09 -5.03 6.34
N ARG A 59 10.90 -5.38 6.85
CA ARG A 59 9.98 -6.34 6.23
C ARG A 59 9.03 -5.68 5.25
N ILE A 60 8.62 -4.44 5.51
CA ILE A 60 7.73 -3.68 4.63
C ILE A 60 8.43 -3.20 3.36
N ALA A 61 9.68 -2.74 3.47
CA ALA A 61 10.44 -2.22 2.32
C ALA A 61 10.47 -3.16 1.09
N PRO A 62 10.78 -4.46 1.21
CA PRO A 62 10.74 -5.37 0.05
C PRO A 62 9.31 -5.60 -0.49
N LEU A 63 8.27 -5.50 0.33
CA LEU A 63 6.87 -5.65 -0.12
C LEU A 63 6.43 -4.46 -0.97
N VAL A 64 6.79 -3.24 -0.55
CA VAL A 64 6.54 -2.02 -1.31
C VAL A 64 7.29 -2.07 -2.65
N LEU A 65 8.56 -2.48 -2.64
CA LEU A 65 9.32 -2.62 -3.89
C LEU A 65 8.69 -3.65 -4.83
N ALA A 66 8.28 -4.81 -4.30
CA ALA A 66 7.63 -5.85 -5.09
C ALA A 66 6.34 -5.33 -5.74
N ALA A 67 5.47 -4.67 -4.98
CA ALA A 67 4.22 -4.09 -5.49
C ALA A 67 4.45 -3.01 -6.55
N VAL A 68 5.44 -2.13 -6.34
CA VAL A 68 5.80 -1.08 -7.30
C VAL A 68 6.39 -1.66 -8.59
N SER A 69 7.17 -2.73 -8.47
CA SER A 69 7.77 -3.43 -9.61
C SER A 69 6.81 -4.40 -10.31
N ASP A 70 5.58 -4.54 -9.80
CA ASP A 70 4.60 -5.43 -10.40
C ASP A 70 4.08 -4.83 -11.71
N THR A 71 4.60 -5.36 -12.81
CA THR A 71 4.19 -5.01 -14.17
C THR A 71 3.07 -5.88 -14.69
N THR A 72 2.43 -6.70 -13.83
CA THR A 72 1.24 -7.45 -14.22
C THR A 72 0.20 -6.47 -14.73
N GLU A 73 -0.35 -6.76 -15.91
CA GLU A 73 -1.34 -5.92 -16.56
C GLU A 73 -2.55 -5.77 -15.64
N PHE A 74 -2.81 -4.54 -15.19
CA PHE A 74 -3.87 -4.25 -14.24
C PHE A 74 -5.19 -4.14 -14.98
N ASP A 75 -6.05 -5.10 -14.72
CA ASP A 75 -7.44 -5.05 -15.15
C ASP A 75 -8.18 -4.01 -14.29
N VAL A 76 -8.22 -2.78 -14.81
CA VAL A 76 -8.93 -1.64 -14.20
C VAL A 76 -10.40 -1.96 -13.97
N ASP A 77 -11.02 -2.76 -14.85
CA ASP A 77 -12.43 -3.13 -14.72
C ASP A 77 -12.64 -4.07 -13.53
N ALA A 78 -11.72 -5.01 -13.30
CA ALA A 78 -11.76 -5.90 -12.14
C ALA A 78 -11.56 -5.17 -10.80
N TYR A 79 -10.70 -4.15 -10.76
CA TYR A 79 -10.52 -3.33 -9.55
C TYR A 79 -11.73 -2.43 -9.28
N ALA A 80 -12.24 -1.74 -10.31
CA ALA A 80 -13.44 -0.90 -10.19
C ALA A 80 -14.65 -1.71 -9.70
N LEU A 81 -14.81 -2.95 -10.17
CA LEU A 81 -15.86 -3.84 -9.71
C LEU A 81 -15.73 -4.19 -8.22
N LYS A 82 -14.50 -4.43 -7.72
CA LYS A 82 -14.23 -4.67 -6.29
C LYS A 82 -14.58 -3.47 -5.43
N THR A 83 -14.23 -2.26 -5.86
CA THR A 83 -14.57 -1.02 -5.14
C THR A 83 -16.08 -0.77 -5.12
N LEU A 84 -16.78 -1.03 -6.24
CA LEU A 84 -18.24 -0.93 -6.29
C LEU A 84 -18.94 -1.96 -5.40
N LEU A 85 -18.46 -3.21 -5.37
CA LEU A 85 -18.99 -4.26 -4.48
C LEU A 85 -18.71 -3.96 -2.99
N ALA A 86 -17.56 -3.38 -2.67
CA ALA A 86 -17.26 -2.95 -1.30
C ALA A 86 -18.21 -1.84 -0.84
N ASN A 87 -18.55 -0.89 -1.74
CA ASN A 87 -19.50 0.18 -1.46
C ASN A 87 -20.96 -0.31 -1.39
N GLU A 88 -21.36 -1.28 -2.22
CA GLU A 88 -22.71 -1.88 -2.13
C GLU A 88 -22.94 -2.64 -0.82
N HIS A 89 -21.88 -3.11 -0.16
CA HIS A 89 -22.00 -3.81 1.11
C HIS A 89 -22.08 -2.89 2.34
N GLU A 90 -21.81 -1.59 2.21
CA GLU A 90 -21.95 -0.59 3.29
C GLU A 90 -23.35 0.03 3.40
N ASP A 91 -24.19 -0.05 2.37
CA ASP A 91 -25.56 0.50 2.34
C ASP A 91 -26.67 -0.53 2.69
N GLY A 92 -26.29 -1.63 3.34
CA GLY A 92 -27.21 -2.70 3.76
C GLY A 92 -27.50 -2.70 5.28
N ASP A 93 -28.14 -1.66 5.80
CA ASP A 93 -28.91 -1.67 7.05
C ASP A 93 -30.43 -1.72 6.76
#